data_AF-A0A7W3JAP4-F1
#
_entry.id   AF-A0A7W3JAP4-F1
#
_cell.length_a   1.000
_cell.length_b   1.000
_cell.length_c   1.000
_cell.angle_alpha   90.00
_cell.angle_beta   90.00
_cell.angle_gamma   90.00
#
_symmetry.space_group_name_H-M   'P 1'
#
loop_
_entity.id
_entity.type
_entity.pdbx_description
1 polymer ?
#
loop_
_entity_poly.entity_id
_entity_poly.type
_entity_poly.pdbx_seq_one_letter_code
_entity_poly.pdbx_strand_id
1 'polypeptide(L)'
;MKITPETLLRGSRGRRFLLEYARRSEALAAGTDRPERPFSVAAMLAGYDLDPGRGRSVVLVSTGDRDVEPHDATPGSVAALLGELPLAELDPETSLRTLADTVTVARYWQEPDGEDVLAALPVVRAALERVAVHVAGSAAVGWWTEPLAAGDQHAVTWNTDQEPAPMGAADRLALWSAEVRAEERSALKDRPDDPTASWSGTWWSAPPSDLTHTARSLGPHGPTGLWLVEDDMGWERAMTRRVGVPADARVYEVDGPEAWAALCREFPLEVTAQKRHDWYRTTSRVGRWVLPDWAAVATRYDAVHLTVGAYLAAAGTAIPVGDDTASVIAGWNPDQTFWFVDTVRPGPDATAWVLDDEDWVPGPGASGASRRDSVNG
;
A
#
# COMPACT_ATOMS: atom_id res chain seq x y z
N MET A 1 -14.02 9.88 -10.64
CA MET A 1 -15.00 8.78 -10.49
C MET A 1 -15.48 8.80 -9.02
N LYS A 2 -16.40 7.94 -8.58
CA LYS A 2 -16.57 7.67 -7.13
C LYS A 2 -16.13 6.24 -6.89
N ILE A 3 -15.57 5.94 -5.72
CA ILE A 3 -15.32 4.56 -5.35
C ILE A 3 -16.66 3.81 -5.22
N THR A 4 -16.70 2.56 -5.65
CA THR A 4 -17.91 1.73 -5.59
C THR A 4 -17.69 0.51 -4.69
N PRO A 5 -18.77 -0.12 -4.18
CA PRO A 5 -18.66 -1.36 -3.42
C PRO A 5 -17.93 -2.46 -4.18
N GLU A 6 -18.15 -2.57 -5.49
CA GLU A 6 -17.51 -3.56 -6.35
C GLU A 6 -15.99 -3.34 -6.42
N THR A 7 -15.54 -2.08 -6.48
CA THR A 7 -14.11 -1.73 -6.44
C THR A 7 -13.46 -2.19 -5.14
N LEU A 8 -14.11 -1.94 -4.00
CA LEU A 8 -13.62 -2.36 -2.68
C LEU A 8 -13.57 -3.88 -2.52
N LEU A 9 -14.54 -4.60 -3.07
CA LEU A 9 -14.60 -6.06 -2.96
C LEU A 9 -13.69 -6.78 -3.97
N ARG A 10 -13.20 -6.08 -5.01
CA ARG A 10 -12.40 -6.65 -6.10
C ARG A 10 -11.03 -7.12 -5.61
N GLY A 11 -10.25 -6.23 -5.00
CA GLY A 11 -8.87 -6.48 -4.57
C GLY A 11 -8.76 -7.05 -3.16
N SER A 12 -7.61 -7.64 -2.82
CA SER A 12 -7.33 -8.10 -1.45
C SER A 12 -7.28 -6.92 -0.48
N ARG A 13 -6.60 -5.82 -0.85
CA ARG A 13 -6.47 -4.61 -0.03
C ARG A 13 -7.81 -3.95 0.26
N GLY A 14 -8.69 -3.85 -0.74
CA GLY A 14 -10.05 -3.35 -0.53
C GLY A 14 -10.85 -4.20 0.46
N ARG A 15 -10.79 -5.54 0.36
CA ARG A 15 -11.45 -6.42 1.34
C ARG A 15 -10.83 -6.35 2.72
N ARG A 16 -9.51 -6.21 2.82
CA ARG A 16 -8.79 -6.00 4.08
C ARG A 16 -9.25 -4.70 4.75
N PHE A 17 -9.36 -3.61 3.99
CA PHE A 17 -9.91 -2.35 4.49
C PHE A 17 -11.31 -2.54 5.11
N LEU A 18 -12.19 -3.28 4.44
CA LEU A 18 -13.54 -3.52 4.95
C LEU A 18 -13.55 -4.33 6.26
N LEU A 19 -12.63 -5.30 6.41
CA LEU A 19 -12.46 -6.03 7.66
C LEU A 19 -11.94 -5.13 8.77
N GLU A 20 -10.91 -4.31 8.51
CA GLU A 20 -10.38 -3.38 9.52
C GLU A 20 -11.40 -2.31 9.92
N TYR A 21 -12.17 -1.81 8.96
CA TYR A 21 -13.26 -0.88 9.23
C TYR A 21 -14.34 -1.49 10.13
N ALA A 22 -14.68 -2.76 9.90
CA ALA A 22 -15.60 -3.49 10.77
C ALA A 22 -15.03 -3.63 12.19
N ARG A 23 -13.73 -3.94 12.35
CA ARG A 23 -13.09 -4.01 13.68
C ARG A 23 -13.13 -2.66 14.41
N ARG A 24 -12.83 -1.59 13.69
CA ARG A 24 -12.89 -0.22 14.23
C ARG A 24 -14.32 0.14 14.63
N SER A 25 -15.32 -0.22 13.82
CA SER A 25 -16.74 -0.04 14.16
C SER A 25 -17.13 -0.81 15.43
N GLU A 26 -16.67 -2.04 15.59
CA GLU A 26 -16.88 -2.83 16.82
C GLU A 26 -16.23 -2.16 18.04
N ALA A 27 -14.98 -1.73 17.91
CA ALA A 27 -14.26 -1.05 19.01
C ALA A 27 -14.97 0.25 19.44
N LEU A 28 -15.50 1.02 18.49
CA LEU A 28 -16.27 2.24 18.77
C LEU A 28 -17.63 1.93 19.43
N ALA A 29 -18.31 0.85 19.01
CA ALA A 29 -19.59 0.44 19.58
C ALA A 29 -19.47 -0.16 21.00
N ALA A 30 -18.36 -0.84 21.28
CA ALA A 30 -18.06 -1.48 22.56
C ALA A 30 -17.88 -0.47 23.71
N GLY A 31 -17.38 0.74 23.41
CA GLY A 31 -17.03 1.73 24.43
C GLY A 31 -15.95 1.23 25.41
N THR A 32 -15.69 1.98 26.48
CA THR A 32 -14.68 1.59 27.50
C THR A 32 -15.17 0.51 28.47
N ASP A 33 -16.49 0.33 28.59
CA ASP A 33 -17.11 -0.43 29.67
C ASP A 33 -17.58 -1.84 29.25
N ARG A 34 -17.54 -2.18 27.95
CA ARG A 34 -17.79 -3.54 27.43
C ARG A 34 -16.61 -3.97 26.54
N PRO A 35 -15.65 -4.74 27.06
CA PRO A 35 -14.45 -5.12 26.29
C PRO A 35 -14.68 -6.23 25.27
N GLU A 36 -15.89 -6.82 25.21
CA GLU A 36 -16.19 -7.92 24.32
C GLU A 36 -16.11 -7.46 22.85
N ARG A 37 -15.18 -8.07 22.10
CA ARG A 37 -14.98 -7.84 20.66
C ARG A 37 -15.14 -9.13 19.87
N PRO A 38 -16.34 -9.75 19.89
CA PRO A 38 -16.56 -11.07 19.32
C PRO A 38 -16.21 -11.15 17.82
N PHE A 39 -16.50 -10.11 17.03
CA PHE A 39 -16.13 -10.07 15.61
C PHE A 39 -14.61 -10.03 15.46
N SER A 40 -13.93 -9.11 16.14
CA SER A 40 -12.47 -8.96 16.02
C SER A 40 -11.74 -10.24 16.41
N VAL A 41 -12.18 -10.89 17.50
CA VAL A 41 -11.63 -12.16 17.97
C VAL A 41 -11.92 -13.29 16.98
N ALA A 42 -13.16 -13.43 16.51
CA ALA A 42 -13.51 -14.47 15.54
C ALA A 42 -12.75 -14.30 14.21
N ALA A 43 -12.61 -13.08 13.70
CA ALA A 43 -11.89 -12.79 12.47
C ALA A 43 -10.39 -13.11 12.60
N MET A 44 -9.76 -12.73 13.72
CA MET A 44 -8.36 -13.06 14.01
C MET A 44 -8.14 -14.58 14.08
N LEU A 45 -9.01 -15.32 14.76
CA LEU A 45 -8.86 -16.76 14.92
C LEU A 45 -9.12 -17.52 13.61
N ALA A 46 -10.18 -17.15 12.88
CA ALA A 46 -10.45 -17.72 11.57
C ALA A 46 -9.34 -17.39 10.56
N GLY A 47 -8.80 -16.18 10.62
CA GLY A 47 -7.63 -15.77 9.83
C GLY A 47 -6.40 -16.62 10.16
N TYR A 48 -6.06 -16.75 11.44
CA TYR A 48 -4.95 -17.61 11.89
C TYR A 48 -5.09 -19.06 11.41
N ASP A 49 -6.29 -19.62 11.44
CA ASP A 49 -6.54 -21.00 10.99
C ASP A 49 -6.36 -21.18 9.48
N LEU A 50 -6.60 -20.11 8.70
CA LEU A 50 -6.44 -20.05 7.24
C LEU A 50 -5.03 -19.64 6.80
N ASP A 51 -4.18 -19.18 7.72
CA ASP A 51 -2.87 -18.66 7.41
C ASP A 51 -1.91 -19.77 6.92
N PRO A 52 -1.31 -19.65 5.71
CA PRO A 52 -0.36 -20.64 5.21
C PRO A 52 0.90 -20.81 6.08
N GLY A 53 1.24 -19.77 6.85
CA GLY A 53 2.34 -19.71 7.80
C GLY A 53 2.00 -20.22 9.20
N ARG A 54 0.77 -20.70 9.43
CA ARG A 54 0.29 -21.19 10.73
C ARG A 54 1.26 -22.20 11.36
N GLY A 55 1.67 -21.92 12.59
CA GLY A 55 2.54 -22.81 13.37
C GLY A 55 4.00 -22.83 12.88
N ARG A 56 4.36 -21.96 11.93
CA ARG A 56 5.72 -21.78 11.42
C ARG A 56 6.17 -20.33 11.59
N SER A 57 5.56 -19.40 10.85
CA SER A 57 5.84 -17.96 10.87
C SER A 57 4.81 -17.14 11.65
N VAL A 58 3.63 -17.70 11.92
CA VAL A 58 2.58 -17.08 12.74
C VAL A 58 2.26 -17.95 13.95
N VAL A 59 2.32 -17.37 15.15
CA VAL A 59 2.04 -18.03 16.44
C VAL A 59 0.94 -17.29 17.17
N LEU A 60 -0.07 -18.01 17.63
CA LEU A 60 -1.14 -17.44 18.46
C LEU A 60 -0.68 -17.36 19.92
N VAL A 61 -0.45 -16.16 20.43
CA VAL A 61 -0.18 -15.93 21.85
C VAL A 61 -1.50 -15.66 22.56
N SER A 62 -1.90 -16.56 23.47
CA SER A 62 -3.09 -16.37 24.30
C SER A 62 -2.71 -15.95 25.71
N THR A 63 -3.22 -14.81 26.16
CA THR A 63 -3.44 -14.54 27.59
C THR A 63 -4.82 -15.10 27.93
N GLY A 64 -4.94 -15.98 28.93
CA GLY A 64 -6.14 -16.79 29.19
C GLY A 64 -7.44 -16.00 29.44
N ASP A 65 -8.56 -16.72 29.35
CA ASP A 65 -9.99 -16.31 29.25
C ASP A 65 -10.38 -15.62 27.93
N ARG A 66 -11.00 -16.40 27.03
CA ARG A 66 -11.68 -15.90 25.83
C ARG A 66 -13.14 -16.33 25.89
N ASP A 67 -14.07 -15.40 25.69
CA ASP A 67 -15.50 -15.71 25.57
C ASP A 67 -15.85 -16.36 24.21
N VAL A 68 -14.97 -16.22 23.21
CA VAL A 68 -15.07 -16.93 21.93
C VAL A 68 -14.12 -18.12 21.97
N GLU A 69 -14.69 -19.32 22.05
CA GLU A 69 -13.92 -20.54 21.97
C GLU A 69 -13.33 -20.74 20.56
N PRO A 70 -12.08 -21.22 20.42
CA PRO A 70 -11.42 -21.38 19.11
C PRO A 70 -12.21 -22.20 18.09
N HIS A 71 -13.07 -23.11 18.52
CA HIS A 71 -13.89 -23.95 17.63
C HIS A 71 -15.09 -23.21 17.01
N ASP A 72 -15.46 -22.05 17.55
CA ASP A 72 -16.59 -21.25 17.07
C ASP A 72 -16.16 -20.20 16.03
N ALA A 73 -14.86 -19.95 15.86
CA ALA A 73 -14.31 -18.98 14.91
C ALA A 73 -14.18 -19.54 13.49
N THR A 74 -15.33 -19.78 12.84
CA THR A 74 -15.39 -20.24 11.44
C THR A 74 -15.65 -19.07 10.48
N PRO A 75 -15.37 -19.20 9.17
CA PRO A 75 -15.78 -18.18 8.20
C PRO A 75 -17.28 -17.87 8.22
N GLY A 76 -18.12 -18.85 8.58
CA GLY A 76 -19.56 -18.67 8.73
C GLY A 76 -19.95 -17.83 9.95
N SER A 77 -19.31 -18.02 11.09
CA SER A 77 -19.57 -17.19 12.28
C SER A 77 -19.04 -15.78 12.11
N VAL A 78 -17.88 -15.60 11.46
CA VAL A 78 -17.38 -14.27 11.07
C VAL A 78 -18.38 -13.55 10.18
N ALA A 79 -18.93 -14.23 9.16
CA ALA A 79 -19.95 -13.67 8.28
C ALA A 79 -21.26 -13.32 9.03
N ALA A 80 -21.68 -14.14 10.00
CA ALA A 80 -22.86 -13.87 10.82
C ALA A 80 -22.65 -12.64 11.72
N LEU A 81 -21.49 -12.51 12.37
CA LEU A 81 -21.12 -11.34 13.17
C LEU A 81 -21.02 -10.08 12.30
N LEU A 82 -20.41 -10.19 11.11
CA LEU A 82 -20.47 -9.17 10.06
C LEU A 82 -21.88 -8.94 9.52
N GLY A 83 -22.88 -9.74 9.84
CA GLY A 83 -24.29 -9.56 9.46
C GLY A 83 -25.08 -8.76 10.49
N GLU A 84 -24.57 -8.64 11.72
CA GLU A 84 -25.27 -8.02 12.86
C GLU A 84 -24.53 -6.81 13.41
N LEU A 85 -23.23 -6.68 13.13
CA LEU A 85 -22.39 -5.62 13.68
C LEU A 85 -22.90 -4.21 13.30
N PRO A 86 -23.11 -3.30 14.26
CA PRO A 86 -23.36 -1.89 13.98
C PRO A 86 -22.15 -1.26 13.31
N LEU A 87 -22.34 -0.60 12.17
CA LEU A 87 -21.29 0.15 11.48
C LEU A 87 -21.26 1.59 12.01
N ALA A 88 -20.09 2.05 12.44
CA ALA A 88 -19.90 3.43 12.87
C ALA A 88 -20.08 4.41 11.69
N GLU A 89 -20.16 5.71 11.97
CA GLU A 89 -20.01 6.70 10.90
C GLU A 89 -18.54 6.68 10.41
N LEU A 90 -18.33 6.71 9.09
CA LEU A 90 -16.98 6.78 8.53
C LEU A 90 -16.59 8.25 8.33
N ASP A 91 -15.84 8.79 9.30
CA ASP A 91 -15.22 10.12 9.22
C ASP A 91 -13.82 10.07 8.55
N PRO A 92 -13.21 11.23 8.22
CA PRO A 92 -11.89 11.28 7.59
C PRO A 92 -10.74 10.66 8.40
N GLU A 93 -10.75 10.78 9.72
CA GLU A 93 -9.70 10.26 10.60
C GLU A 93 -9.78 8.73 10.67
N THR A 94 -10.99 8.20 10.93
CA THR A 94 -11.27 6.76 10.91
C THR A 94 -10.91 6.17 9.55
N SER A 95 -11.23 6.86 8.44
CA SER A 95 -10.88 6.45 7.08
C SER A 95 -9.36 6.34 6.89
N LEU A 96 -8.60 7.38 7.27
CA LEU A 96 -7.14 7.41 7.14
C LEU A 96 -6.47 6.31 7.96
N ARG A 97 -6.86 6.16 9.23
CA ARG A 97 -6.28 5.15 10.13
C ARG A 97 -6.59 3.72 9.67
N THR A 98 -7.82 3.45 9.24
CA THR A 98 -8.18 2.15 8.66
C THR A 98 -7.36 1.85 7.40
N LEU A 99 -7.12 2.88 6.58
CA LEU A 99 -6.30 2.74 5.38
C LEU A 99 -4.84 2.49 5.74
N ALA A 100 -4.29 3.16 6.76
CA ALA A 100 -2.95 2.90 7.28
C ALA A 100 -2.78 1.44 7.72
N ASP A 101 -3.68 0.92 8.58
CA ASP A 101 -3.64 -0.49 9.03
C ASP A 101 -3.65 -1.47 7.84
N THR A 102 -4.46 -1.17 6.83
CA THR A 102 -4.60 -1.99 5.62
C THR A 102 -3.32 -2.03 4.79
N VAL A 103 -2.60 -0.91 4.74
CA VAL A 103 -1.40 -0.72 3.93
C VAL A 103 -0.18 -1.31 4.64
N THR A 104 -0.02 -1.09 5.94
CA THR A 104 1.10 -1.63 6.75
C THR A 104 1.26 -3.15 6.59
N VAL A 105 0.15 -3.90 6.54
CA VAL A 105 0.19 -5.37 6.46
C VAL A 105 0.44 -5.93 5.04
N ALA A 106 0.58 -5.08 4.02
CA ALA A 106 0.77 -5.47 2.63
C ALA A 106 2.20 -6.00 2.37
N ARG A 107 2.31 -7.32 2.14
CA ARG A 107 3.60 -8.03 1.99
C ARG A 107 3.58 -8.96 0.78
N TYR A 108 3.81 -8.43 -0.42
CA TYR A 108 3.67 -9.21 -1.67
C TYR A 108 4.85 -10.12 -2.03
N TRP A 109 5.78 -10.31 -1.09
CA TRP A 109 6.90 -11.25 -1.18
C TRP A 109 6.61 -12.61 -0.53
N GLN A 110 5.44 -12.76 0.07
CA GLN A 110 4.95 -13.97 0.71
C GLN A 110 3.48 -14.25 0.35
N GLU A 111 2.96 -15.36 0.84
CA GLU A 111 1.56 -15.73 0.70
C GLU A 111 0.64 -14.69 1.38
N PRO A 112 -0.63 -14.55 0.92
CA PRO A 112 -1.59 -13.66 1.55
C PRO A 112 -1.77 -13.98 3.04
N ASP A 113 -1.97 -12.92 3.84
CA ASP A 113 -2.29 -13.04 5.26
C ASP A 113 -3.56 -13.88 5.44
N GLY A 114 -3.64 -14.67 6.51
CA GLY A 114 -4.80 -15.54 6.74
C GLY A 114 -6.14 -14.81 6.71
N GLU A 115 -6.20 -13.53 7.10
CA GLU A 115 -7.42 -12.73 7.01
C GLU A 115 -7.70 -12.21 5.61
N ASP A 116 -6.69 -12.03 4.75
CA ASP A 116 -6.90 -11.77 3.33
C ASP A 116 -7.56 -12.99 2.65
N VAL A 117 -7.11 -14.19 3.04
CA VAL A 117 -7.71 -15.46 2.62
C VAL A 117 -9.15 -15.56 3.14
N LEU A 118 -9.38 -15.26 4.42
CA LEU A 118 -10.72 -15.21 5.03
C LEU A 118 -11.66 -14.27 4.26
N ALA A 119 -11.21 -13.04 3.99
CA ALA A 119 -12.00 -12.03 3.29
C ALA A 119 -12.36 -12.44 1.85
N ALA A 120 -11.52 -13.26 1.23
CA ALA A 120 -11.75 -13.77 -0.12
C ALA A 120 -12.79 -14.90 -0.18
N LEU A 121 -13.10 -15.56 0.94
CA LEU A 121 -14.08 -16.65 0.97
C LEU A 121 -15.48 -16.14 0.60
N PRO A 122 -16.26 -16.87 -0.23
CA PRO A 122 -17.55 -16.39 -0.73
C PRO A 122 -18.53 -15.94 0.36
N VAL A 123 -18.59 -16.67 1.48
CA VAL A 123 -19.49 -16.37 2.61
C VAL A 123 -19.12 -15.05 3.32
N VAL A 124 -17.83 -14.79 3.51
CA VAL A 124 -17.34 -13.55 4.13
C VAL A 124 -17.44 -12.40 3.15
N ARG A 125 -17.06 -12.60 1.89
CA ARG A 125 -17.18 -11.58 0.83
C ARG A 125 -18.62 -11.10 0.66
N ALA A 126 -19.60 -12.00 0.73
CA ALA A 126 -21.01 -11.62 0.69
C ALA A 126 -21.40 -10.78 1.91
N ALA A 127 -20.94 -11.14 3.12
CA ALA A 127 -21.19 -10.35 4.32
C ALA A 127 -20.51 -8.96 4.29
N LEU A 128 -19.34 -8.84 3.65
CA LEU A 128 -18.63 -7.57 3.45
C LEU A 128 -19.36 -6.60 2.51
N GLU A 129 -20.33 -7.05 1.72
CA GLU A 129 -21.05 -6.21 0.76
C GLU A 129 -21.74 -5.02 1.42
N ARG A 130 -22.42 -5.23 2.55
CA ARG A 130 -23.05 -4.13 3.29
C ARG A 130 -22.02 -3.11 3.79
N VAL A 131 -20.83 -3.58 4.16
CA VAL A 131 -19.74 -2.74 4.67
C VAL A 131 -19.19 -1.91 3.52
N ALA A 132 -19.01 -2.53 2.36
CA ALA A 132 -18.60 -1.86 1.13
C ALA A 132 -19.59 -0.77 0.69
N VAL A 133 -20.90 -1.05 0.75
CA VAL A 133 -21.97 -0.07 0.49
C VAL A 133 -21.90 1.11 1.46
N HIS A 134 -21.73 0.83 2.75
CA HIS A 134 -21.60 1.87 3.78
C HIS A 134 -20.38 2.76 3.54
N VAL A 135 -19.21 2.17 3.32
CA VAL A 135 -17.95 2.88 3.06
C VAL A 135 -18.04 3.71 1.78
N ALA A 136 -18.48 3.11 0.67
CA ALA A 136 -18.60 3.81 -0.62
C ALA A 136 -19.64 4.95 -0.60
N GLY A 137 -20.60 4.91 0.33
CA GLY A 137 -21.58 5.97 0.55
C GLY A 137 -21.05 7.17 1.33
N SER A 138 -19.90 7.07 2.00
CA SER A 138 -19.33 8.15 2.82
C SER A 138 -18.64 9.22 1.97
N ALA A 139 -18.72 10.48 2.42
CA ALA A 139 -17.93 11.57 1.86
C ALA A 139 -16.43 11.46 2.19
N ALA A 140 -16.07 10.76 3.27
CA ALA A 140 -14.69 10.61 3.75
C ALA A 140 -13.76 9.87 2.78
N VAL A 141 -14.32 9.14 1.81
CA VAL A 141 -13.58 8.39 0.78
C VAL A 141 -13.61 9.06 -0.59
N GLY A 142 -14.19 10.26 -0.72
CA GLY A 142 -14.35 10.94 -2.01
C GLY A 142 -13.02 11.17 -2.73
N TRP A 143 -11.98 11.51 -1.98
CA TRP A 143 -10.65 11.82 -2.50
C TRP A 143 -9.88 10.58 -3.01
N TRP A 144 -10.32 9.37 -2.68
CA TRP A 144 -9.61 8.13 -3.05
C TRP A 144 -9.54 7.87 -4.55
N THR A 145 -10.43 8.50 -5.32
CA THR A 145 -10.48 8.39 -6.79
C THR A 145 -10.18 9.71 -7.48
N GLU A 146 -9.71 10.71 -6.73
CA GLU A 146 -9.25 11.97 -7.32
C GLU A 146 -7.88 11.79 -7.95
N PRO A 147 -7.60 12.51 -9.06
CA PRO A 147 -6.26 12.56 -9.64
C PRO A 147 -5.27 13.24 -8.69
N LEU A 148 -4.02 13.37 -9.13
CA LEU A 148 -2.97 14.09 -8.41
C LEU A 148 -3.44 15.46 -7.89
N ALA A 149 -3.29 15.68 -6.59
CA ALA A 149 -3.53 16.98 -5.97
C ALA A 149 -2.35 17.95 -6.20
N ALA A 150 -2.18 18.43 -7.44
CA ALA A 150 -0.99 19.18 -7.88
C ALA A 150 -0.65 20.42 -7.05
N GLY A 151 -1.63 21.04 -6.38
CA GLY A 151 -1.44 22.21 -5.54
C GLY A 151 -0.81 21.93 -4.17
N ASP A 152 -0.81 20.68 -3.70
CA ASP A 152 -0.39 20.33 -2.35
C ASP A 152 0.26 18.93 -2.30
N GLN A 153 1.50 18.86 -2.80
CA GLN A 153 2.33 17.66 -2.82
C GLN A 153 3.50 17.79 -1.86
N HIS A 154 3.83 16.69 -1.18
CA HIS A 154 4.92 16.64 -0.22
C HIS A 154 5.75 15.39 -0.41
N ALA A 155 7.06 15.54 -0.32
CA ALA A 155 8.00 14.42 -0.19
C ALA A 155 8.22 14.11 1.29
N VAL A 156 8.30 12.82 1.62
CA VAL A 156 8.63 12.33 2.96
C VAL A 156 10.07 11.82 2.95
N THR A 157 10.79 12.07 4.03
CA THR A 157 12.12 11.51 4.28
C THR A 157 12.14 10.98 5.70
N TRP A 158 12.45 9.69 5.85
CA TRP A 158 12.56 9.03 7.13
C TRP A 158 13.93 9.29 7.75
N ASN A 159 14.02 9.23 9.07
CA ASN A 159 15.28 9.44 9.80
C ASN A 159 16.40 8.43 9.47
N THR A 160 16.03 7.27 8.93
CA THR A 160 16.96 6.20 8.52
C THR A 160 17.35 6.29 7.05
N ASP A 161 16.72 7.18 6.28
CA ASP A 161 17.02 7.32 4.86
C ASP A 161 18.44 7.85 4.67
N GLN A 162 19.15 7.23 3.73
CA GLN A 162 20.41 7.74 3.24
C GLN A 162 20.14 8.76 2.13
N GLU A 163 20.90 9.85 2.11
CA GLU A 163 20.84 10.76 0.96
C GLU A 163 21.23 10.00 -0.31
N PRO A 164 20.37 9.98 -1.33
CA PRO A 164 20.69 9.31 -2.56
C PRO A 164 21.93 9.92 -3.23
N ALA A 165 22.67 9.11 -3.97
CA ALA A 165 23.78 9.60 -4.78
C ALA A 165 23.30 10.73 -5.72
N PRO A 166 24.12 11.78 -5.95
CA PRO A 166 23.74 12.91 -6.80
C PRO A 166 23.69 12.47 -8.27
N MET A 167 22.55 11.91 -8.66
CA MET A 167 22.26 11.39 -9.99
C MET A 167 20.91 11.94 -10.46
N GLY A 168 20.83 12.33 -11.74
CA GLY A 168 19.59 12.81 -12.35
C GLY A 168 18.58 11.69 -12.57
N ALA A 169 17.31 12.04 -12.68
CA ALA A 169 16.22 11.05 -12.81
C ALA A 169 16.38 10.15 -14.04
N ALA A 170 16.81 10.71 -15.18
CA ALA A 170 17.04 9.95 -16.41
C ALA A 170 18.16 8.91 -16.26
N ASP A 171 19.27 9.28 -15.61
CA ASP A 171 20.39 8.37 -15.37
C ASP A 171 20.02 7.24 -14.39
N ARG A 172 19.25 7.55 -13.33
CA ARG A 172 18.73 6.55 -12.39
C ARG A 172 17.83 5.54 -13.09
N LEU A 173 16.91 6.04 -13.93
CA LEU A 173 16.01 5.18 -14.69
C LEU A 173 16.77 4.32 -15.70
N ALA A 174 17.78 4.86 -16.37
CA ALA A 174 18.63 4.08 -17.28
C ALA A 174 19.40 2.98 -16.54
N LEU A 175 19.97 3.29 -15.37
CA LEU A 175 20.64 2.32 -14.52
C LEU A 175 19.69 1.21 -14.06
N TRP A 176 18.55 1.58 -13.47
CA TRP A 176 17.50 0.65 -13.05
C TRP A 176 17.06 -0.27 -14.20
N SER A 177 16.81 0.32 -15.37
CA SER A 177 16.34 -0.40 -16.55
C SER A 177 17.38 -1.43 -17.05
N ALA A 178 18.67 -1.11 -16.93
CA ALA A 178 19.76 -2.05 -17.22
C ALA A 178 19.87 -3.17 -16.17
N GLU A 179 19.74 -2.85 -14.89
CA GLU A 179 19.79 -3.79 -13.78
C GLU A 179 18.64 -4.80 -13.82
N VAL A 180 17.39 -4.34 -14.02
CA VAL A 180 16.21 -5.23 -14.12
C VAL A 180 16.36 -6.22 -15.28
N ARG A 181 16.90 -5.79 -16.42
CA ARG A 181 17.16 -6.69 -17.57
C ARG A 181 18.30 -7.66 -17.31
N ALA A 182 19.35 -7.22 -16.61
CA ALA A 182 20.44 -8.10 -16.23
C ALA A 182 19.98 -9.17 -15.24
N GLU A 183 19.16 -8.77 -14.27
CA GLU A 183 18.53 -9.64 -13.29
C GLU A 183 17.60 -10.64 -13.96
N GLU A 184 16.76 -10.23 -14.93
CA GLU A 184 15.89 -11.16 -15.66
C GLU A 184 16.70 -12.24 -16.39
N ARG A 185 17.79 -11.84 -17.06
CA ARG A 185 18.67 -12.79 -17.77
C ARG A 185 19.37 -13.74 -16.80
N SER A 186 19.82 -13.24 -15.64
CA SER A 186 20.45 -14.02 -14.58
C SER A 186 19.44 -15.02 -13.99
N ALA A 187 18.25 -14.52 -13.66
CA ALA A 187 17.14 -15.30 -13.12
C ALA A 187 16.73 -16.45 -14.04
N LEU A 188 16.63 -16.20 -15.35
CA LEU A 188 16.30 -17.22 -16.35
C LEU A 188 17.32 -18.38 -16.38
N LYS A 189 18.58 -18.09 -16.04
CA LYS A 189 19.68 -19.05 -16.13
C LYS A 189 19.89 -19.81 -14.82
N ASP A 190 19.80 -19.10 -13.70
CA ASP A 190 20.34 -19.56 -12.42
C ASP A 190 19.25 -19.93 -11.38
N ARG A 191 17.96 -19.56 -11.61
CA ARG A 191 16.87 -19.84 -10.66
C ARG A 191 16.05 -21.07 -11.02
N PRO A 192 15.41 -21.74 -10.03
CA PRO A 192 14.50 -22.85 -10.29
C PRO A 192 13.30 -22.47 -11.15
N ASP A 193 12.88 -23.40 -12.02
CA ASP A 193 11.65 -23.26 -12.80
C ASP A 193 10.37 -23.50 -12.03
N ASP A 194 10.45 -24.27 -10.95
CA ASP A 194 9.34 -24.47 -10.04
C ASP A 194 8.99 -23.15 -9.31
N PRO A 195 7.81 -22.56 -9.55
CA PRO A 195 7.41 -21.32 -8.89
C PRO A 195 7.26 -21.48 -7.37
N THR A 196 7.07 -22.69 -6.87
CA THR A 196 6.95 -22.99 -5.44
C THR A 196 8.29 -23.07 -4.71
N ALA A 197 9.41 -22.99 -5.43
CA ALA A 197 10.74 -23.01 -4.82
C ALA A 197 10.91 -21.86 -3.82
N SER A 198 11.64 -22.14 -2.73
CA SER A 198 11.98 -21.17 -1.68
C SER A 198 13.04 -20.17 -2.16
N TRP A 199 12.69 -19.36 -3.16
CA TRP A 199 13.49 -18.27 -3.69
C TRP A 199 12.75 -16.96 -3.50
N SER A 200 13.47 -15.87 -3.24
CA SER A 200 12.91 -14.52 -3.14
C SER A 200 13.92 -13.50 -3.67
N GLY A 201 13.47 -12.28 -3.91
CA GLY A 201 14.32 -11.17 -4.31
C GLY A 201 13.54 -9.87 -4.39
N THR A 202 13.88 -9.03 -5.36
CA THR A 202 13.13 -7.80 -5.66
C THR A 202 11.70 -8.16 -6.04
N TRP A 203 10.72 -7.83 -5.21
CA TRP A 203 9.30 -8.20 -5.40
C TRP A 203 8.42 -7.03 -5.85
N TRP A 204 8.86 -5.78 -5.67
CA TRP A 204 8.10 -4.59 -6.04
C TRP A 204 8.06 -4.35 -7.56
N SER A 205 7.04 -3.63 -8.00
CA SER A 205 6.85 -3.11 -9.35
C SER A 205 6.98 -1.59 -9.40
N ALA A 206 7.00 -0.90 -8.25
CA ALA A 206 7.17 0.54 -8.17
C ALA A 206 8.45 1.04 -8.85
N PRO A 207 8.49 2.31 -9.30
CA PRO A 207 9.71 2.95 -9.75
C PRO A 207 10.81 2.95 -8.67
N PRO A 208 12.08 3.20 -9.04
CA PRO A 208 13.17 3.33 -8.08
C PRO A 208 12.81 4.28 -6.94
N SER A 209 12.94 3.81 -5.70
CA SER A 209 12.57 4.55 -4.48
C SER A 209 13.43 5.80 -4.24
N ASP A 210 14.58 5.86 -4.89
CA ASP A 210 15.53 6.97 -4.80
C ASP A 210 15.17 8.14 -5.74
N LEU A 211 14.15 8.00 -6.58
CA LEU A 211 13.51 9.10 -7.31
C LEU A 211 12.69 9.99 -6.36
N THR A 212 12.48 11.24 -6.76
CA THR A 212 11.51 12.10 -6.08
C THR A 212 10.13 11.45 -6.15
N HIS A 213 9.53 11.23 -5.00
CA HIS A 213 8.15 10.78 -4.90
C HIS A 213 7.39 11.63 -3.88
N THR A 214 6.10 11.82 -4.14
CA THR A 214 5.24 12.72 -3.36
C THR A 214 3.89 12.10 -3.06
N ALA A 215 3.23 12.63 -2.04
CA ALA A 215 1.87 12.29 -1.66
C ALA A 215 1.09 13.59 -1.36
N ARG A 216 -0.25 13.55 -1.42
CA ARG A 216 -1.07 14.71 -1.05
C ARG A 216 -1.06 14.96 0.45
N SER A 217 -1.27 16.22 0.85
CA SER A 217 -1.57 16.57 2.25
C SER A 217 -3.04 16.37 2.59
N LEU A 218 -3.33 15.90 3.81
CA LEU A 218 -4.67 15.84 4.39
C LEU A 218 -4.85 16.88 5.50
N GLY A 219 -4.21 18.05 5.36
CA GLY A 219 -4.33 19.16 6.30
C GLY A 219 -3.63 18.86 7.63
N PRO A 220 -4.34 18.82 8.78
CA PRO A 220 -3.73 18.61 10.10
C PRO A 220 -3.03 17.26 10.24
N HIS A 221 -3.45 16.22 9.51
CA HIS A 221 -2.80 14.91 9.51
C HIS A 221 -1.52 14.85 8.67
N GLY A 222 -1.18 15.94 7.96
CA GLY A 222 -0.02 15.97 7.07
C GLY A 222 -0.17 15.11 5.81
N PRO A 223 0.94 14.84 5.11
CA PRO A 223 0.96 14.04 3.88
C PRO A 223 0.57 12.57 4.08
N THR A 224 -0.19 12.01 3.14
CA THR A 224 -0.57 10.57 3.14
C THR A 224 0.65 9.65 3.18
N GLY A 225 1.79 10.07 2.61
CA GLY A 225 3.04 9.32 2.66
C GLY A 225 3.64 9.11 4.05
N LEU A 226 3.15 9.80 5.10
CA LEU A 226 3.49 9.49 6.49
C LEU A 226 2.74 8.26 7.02
N TRP A 227 1.52 8.04 6.52
CA TRP A 227 0.57 7.06 7.04
C TRP A 227 0.53 5.78 6.21
N LEU A 228 0.64 5.94 4.89
CA LEU A 228 0.31 4.89 3.94
C LEU A 228 1.60 4.29 3.40
N VAL A 229 2.26 3.46 4.20
CA VAL A 229 3.53 2.82 3.85
C VAL A 229 3.35 1.31 3.87
N GLU A 230 3.54 0.65 2.72
CA GLU A 230 3.54 -0.82 2.68
C GLU A 230 4.74 -1.38 3.44
N ASP A 231 4.53 -2.47 4.19
CA ASP A 231 5.59 -3.20 4.91
C ASP A 231 6.48 -2.25 5.75
N ASP A 232 5.82 -1.37 6.52
CA ASP A 232 6.52 -0.34 7.27
C ASP A 232 7.50 -0.94 8.29
N MET A 233 8.59 -0.21 8.53
CA MET A 233 9.69 -0.65 9.37
C MET A 233 9.61 -0.08 10.79
N GLY A 234 8.42 0.35 11.23
CA GLY A 234 8.21 0.98 12.54
C GLY A 234 8.88 2.35 12.67
N TRP A 235 8.86 3.17 11.62
CA TRP A 235 9.43 4.51 11.67
C TRP A 235 8.60 5.44 12.54
N GLU A 236 9.24 6.05 13.53
CA GLU A 236 8.58 6.97 14.48
C GLU A 236 8.89 8.45 14.20
N ARG A 237 9.76 8.74 13.22
CA ARG A 237 10.21 10.10 12.90
C ARG A 237 10.40 10.32 11.40
N ALA A 238 9.89 11.45 10.91
CA ALA A 238 10.00 11.84 9.51
C ALA A 238 10.20 13.35 9.36
N MET A 239 10.74 13.75 8.21
CA MET A 239 10.62 15.11 7.70
C MET A 239 9.76 15.10 6.44
N THR A 240 8.86 16.08 6.32
CA THR A 240 8.14 16.35 5.08
C THR A 240 8.56 17.67 4.48
N ARG A 241 8.65 17.75 3.16
CA ARG A 241 8.94 18.97 2.42
C ARG A 241 7.93 19.15 1.31
N ARG A 242 7.43 20.37 1.16
CA ARG A 242 6.53 20.69 0.06
C ARG A 242 7.27 20.60 -1.27
N VAL A 243 6.58 20.11 -2.30
CA VAL A 243 7.08 19.98 -3.66
C VAL A 243 6.19 20.77 -4.60
N GLY A 244 6.81 21.63 -5.41
CA GLY A 244 6.10 22.38 -6.45
C GLY A 244 5.92 21.50 -7.70
N VAL A 245 4.67 21.35 -8.14
CA VAL A 245 4.34 20.64 -9.39
C VAL A 245 4.21 21.64 -10.54
N PRO A 246 4.96 21.48 -11.65
CA PRO A 246 4.78 22.28 -12.85
C PRO A 246 3.37 22.16 -13.42
N ALA A 247 2.77 23.27 -13.84
CA ALA A 247 1.39 23.30 -14.35
C ALA A 247 1.20 22.49 -15.65
N ASP A 248 2.27 22.27 -16.40
CA ASP A 248 2.32 21.52 -17.64
C ASP A 248 2.84 20.08 -17.47
N ALA A 249 3.01 19.61 -16.24
CA ALA A 249 3.46 18.25 -15.96
C ALA A 249 2.51 17.19 -16.55
N ARG A 250 3.07 16.26 -17.30
CA ARG A 250 2.34 15.14 -17.93
C ARG A 250 2.31 13.96 -16.96
N VAL A 251 1.24 13.87 -16.17
CA VAL A 251 1.08 12.80 -15.17
C VAL A 251 0.21 11.69 -15.75
N TYR A 252 0.67 10.45 -15.67
CA TYR A 252 -0.16 9.27 -15.94
C TYR A 252 -0.90 8.86 -14.65
N GLU A 253 -2.22 8.83 -14.71
CA GLU A 253 -3.08 8.45 -13.58
C GLU A 253 -3.39 6.95 -13.62
N VAL A 254 -2.96 6.20 -12.61
CA VAL A 254 -3.40 4.82 -12.37
C VAL A 254 -4.63 4.88 -11.46
N ASP A 255 -5.80 4.95 -12.10
CA ASP A 255 -7.12 5.05 -11.45
C ASP A 255 -7.86 3.70 -11.31
N GLY A 256 -7.28 2.64 -11.85
CA GLY A 256 -7.78 1.27 -11.75
C GLY A 256 -6.83 0.23 -12.36
N PRO A 257 -7.16 -1.07 -12.24
CA PRO A 257 -6.37 -2.15 -12.83
C PRO A 257 -6.26 -2.04 -14.36
N GLU A 258 -7.29 -1.51 -15.02
CA GLU A 258 -7.31 -1.34 -16.47
C GLU A 258 -6.28 -0.29 -16.95
N ALA A 259 -6.11 0.81 -16.18
CA ALA A 259 -5.07 1.82 -16.43
C ALA A 259 -3.67 1.23 -16.22
N TRP A 260 -3.46 0.49 -15.12
CA TRP A 260 -2.20 -0.22 -14.91
C TRP A 260 -1.87 -1.20 -16.05
N ALA A 261 -2.85 -2.00 -16.48
CA ALA A 261 -2.70 -2.93 -17.58
C ALA A 261 -2.41 -2.22 -18.91
N ALA A 262 -3.00 -1.05 -19.15
CA ALA A 262 -2.71 -0.23 -20.33
C ALA A 262 -1.27 0.28 -20.32
N LEU A 263 -0.80 0.79 -19.19
CA LEU A 263 0.58 1.25 -19.04
C LEU A 263 1.59 0.10 -19.26
N CYS A 264 1.31 -1.08 -18.71
CA CYS A 264 2.12 -2.29 -18.92
C CYS A 264 2.12 -2.74 -20.39
N ARG A 265 0.99 -2.62 -21.11
CA ARG A 265 0.92 -2.95 -22.54
C ARG A 265 1.68 -1.97 -23.42
N GLU A 266 1.64 -0.68 -23.07
CA GLU A 266 2.31 0.37 -23.85
C GLU A 266 3.83 0.35 -23.63
N PHE A 267 4.27 0.10 -22.40
CA PHE A 267 5.68 0.12 -22.01
C PHE A 267 6.11 -1.20 -21.33
N PRO A 268 6.07 -2.36 -22.00
CA PRO A 268 6.33 -3.63 -21.33
C PRO A 268 7.82 -3.83 -21.01
N LEU A 269 8.13 -4.15 -19.76
CA LEU A 269 9.41 -4.72 -19.33
C LEU A 269 9.19 -6.15 -18.80
N GLU A 270 9.88 -7.11 -19.40
CA GLU A 270 9.82 -8.53 -19.03
C GLU A 270 10.50 -8.78 -17.68
N VAL A 271 9.77 -9.43 -16.76
CA VAL A 271 10.25 -9.74 -15.41
C VAL A 271 9.81 -11.14 -14.93
N THR A 272 9.51 -12.03 -15.88
CA THR A 272 8.97 -13.37 -15.59
C THR A 272 9.82 -14.18 -14.65
N ALA A 273 11.08 -14.43 -14.98
CA ALA A 273 11.94 -15.27 -14.16
C ALA A 273 12.28 -14.60 -12.83
N GLN A 274 12.51 -13.27 -12.83
CA GLN A 274 12.92 -12.61 -11.61
C GLN A 274 11.79 -12.47 -10.57
N LYS A 275 10.53 -12.33 -11.00
CA LYS A 275 9.37 -12.18 -10.11
C LYS A 275 8.62 -13.48 -9.85
N ARG A 276 8.93 -14.54 -10.61
CA ARG A 276 8.21 -15.83 -10.62
C ARG A 276 7.77 -16.30 -9.24
N HIS A 277 8.69 -16.35 -8.28
CA HIS A 277 8.45 -16.96 -6.97
C HIS A 277 7.60 -16.06 -6.07
N ASP A 278 8.01 -14.81 -5.87
CA ASP A 278 7.31 -13.89 -4.97
C ASP A 278 5.90 -13.56 -5.50
N TRP A 279 5.76 -13.29 -6.81
CA TRP A 279 4.44 -13.03 -7.40
C TRP A 279 3.58 -14.28 -7.49
N TYR A 280 4.17 -15.47 -7.58
CA TYR A 280 3.42 -16.71 -7.41
C TYR A 280 2.88 -16.86 -5.99
N ARG A 281 3.67 -16.57 -4.94
CA ARG A 281 3.18 -16.69 -3.55
C ARG A 281 1.94 -15.83 -3.30
N THR A 282 1.98 -14.57 -3.73
CA THR A 282 0.87 -13.63 -3.46
C THR A 282 -0.34 -13.85 -4.38
N THR A 283 -0.14 -14.29 -5.64
CA THR A 283 -1.24 -14.39 -6.62
C THR A 283 -1.69 -15.81 -6.96
N SER A 284 -0.90 -16.83 -6.60
CA SER A 284 -1.00 -18.22 -7.05
C SER A 284 -0.94 -18.40 -8.58
N ARG A 285 -0.61 -17.36 -9.36
CA ARG A 285 -0.58 -17.41 -10.82
C ARG A 285 0.79 -17.85 -11.32
N VAL A 286 0.77 -18.71 -12.33
CA VAL A 286 1.93 -19.07 -13.14
C VAL A 286 1.75 -18.49 -14.53
N GLY A 287 2.83 -17.97 -15.12
CA GLY A 287 2.83 -17.47 -16.49
C GLY A 287 3.79 -16.32 -16.67
N ARG A 288 3.61 -15.59 -17.78
CA ARG A 288 4.44 -14.44 -18.12
C ARG A 288 4.08 -13.23 -17.25
N TRP A 289 5.10 -12.49 -16.84
CA TRP A 289 5.01 -11.31 -16.00
C TRP A 289 5.72 -10.11 -16.63
N VAL A 290 5.03 -8.96 -16.62
CA VAL A 290 5.59 -7.68 -17.03
C VAL A 290 5.34 -6.61 -15.97
N LEU A 291 6.13 -5.56 -16.01
CA LEU A 291 5.85 -4.28 -15.35
C LEU A 291 6.15 -3.13 -16.34
N PRO A 292 5.74 -1.89 -16.05
CA PRO A 292 6.08 -0.76 -16.91
C PRO A 292 7.59 -0.49 -16.94
N ASP A 293 8.20 -0.39 -18.11
CA ASP A 293 9.57 0.10 -18.25
C ASP A 293 9.62 1.58 -17.90
N TRP A 294 9.94 1.90 -16.64
CA TRP A 294 9.95 3.28 -16.14
C TRP A 294 10.84 4.23 -16.94
N ALA A 295 11.94 3.72 -17.52
CA ALA A 295 12.79 4.52 -18.41
C ALA A 295 12.07 4.88 -19.72
N ALA A 296 11.26 3.95 -20.27
CA ALA A 296 10.46 4.21 -21.46
C ALA A 296 9.24 5.10 -21.14
N VAL A 297 8.56 4.87 -20.01
CA VAL A 297 7.45 5.70 -19.52
C VAL A 297 7.89 7.16 -19.38
N ALA A 298 9.08 7.41 -18.83
CA ALA A 298 9.66 8.74 -18.64
C ALA A 298 9.87 9.54 -19.94
N THR A 299 9.88 8.87 -21.10
CA THR A 299 9.94 9.57 -22.40
C THR A 299 8.62 10.29 -22.75
N ARG A 300 7.50 9.84 -22.17
CA ARG A 300 6.15 10.34 -22.47
C ARG A 300 5.49 11.06 -21.31
N TYR A 301 5.80 10.67 -20.09
CA TYR A 301 5.22 11.20 -18.86
C TYR A 301 6.31 11.71 -17.93
N ASP A 302 6.00 12.78 -17.21
CA ASP A 302 6.88 13.37 -16.21
C ASP A 302 6.69 12.71 -14.84
N ALA A 303 5.55 12.04 -14.65
CA ALA A 303 5.25 11.26 -13.44
C ALA A 303 4.15 10.22 -13.69
N VAL A 304 4.05 9.27 -12.76
CA VAL A 304 2.91 8.36 -12.62
C VAL A 304 2.38 8.46 -11.20
N HIS A 305 1.07 8.61 -11.05
CA HIS A 305 0.36 8.67 -9.78
C HIS A 305 -0.54 7.45 -9.60
N LEU A 306 -0.49 6.82 -8.43
CA LEU A 306 -1.35 5.70 -8.06
C LEU A 306 -2.46 6.18 -7.12
N THR A 307 -3.70 6.13 -7.56
CA THR A 307 -4.85 6.48 -6.70
C THR A 307 -5.07 5.44 -5.60
N VAL A 308 -5.65 5.85 -4.46
CA VAL A 308 -6.09 4.93 -3.41
C VAL A 308 -7.09 3.90 -3.95
N GLY A 309 -8.02 4.33 -4.82
CA GLY A 309 -9.01 3.45 -5.43
C GLY A 309 -8.38 2.33 -6.26
N ALA A 310 -7.37 2.65 -7.08
CA ALA A 310 -6.64 1.65 -7.86
C ALA A 310 -5.87 0.67 -6.96
N TYR A 311 -5.21 1.20 -5.92
CA TYR A 311 -4.52 0.40 -4.92
C TYR A 311 -5.46 -0.62 -4.26
N LEU A 312 -6.56 -0.16 -3.68
CA LEU A 312 -7.54 -1.03 -3.00
C LEU A 312 -8.14 -2.07 -3.95
N ALA A 313 -8.34 -1.71 -5.22
CA ALA A 313 -8.94 -2.58 -6.22
C ALA A 313 -8.00 -3.70 -6.73
N ALA A 314 -6.69 -3.48 -6.72
CA ALA A 314 -5.77 -4.27 -7.55
C ALA A 314 -4.40 -4.57 -6.95
N ALA A 315 -3.93 -3.86 -5.92
CA ALA A 315 -2.61 -4.10 -5.33
C ALA A 315 -2.51 -5.54 -4.78
N GLY A 316 -1.36 -6.18 -5.06
CA GLY A 316 -1.12 -7.59 -4.73
C GLY A 316 -1.90 -8.62 -5.54
N THR A 317 -2.71 -8.21 -6.54
CA THR A 317 -3.46 -9.16 -7.39
C THR A 317 -2.82 -9.32 -8.77
N ALA A 318 -3.06 -10.46 -9.43
CA ALA A 318 -2.66 -10.63 -10.82
C ALA A 318 -3.58 -9.82 -11.74
N ILE A 319 -3.05 -8.75 -12.32
CA ILE A 319 -3.74 -7.86 -13.26
C ILE A 319 -3.47 -8.37 -14.68
N PRO A 320 -4.50 -8.85 -15.42
CA PRO A 320 -4.32 -9.31 -16.79
C PRO A 320 -3.87 -8.17 -17.71
N VAL A 321 -2.80 -8.42 -18.48
CA VAL A 321 -2.23 -7.49 -19.47
C VAL A 321 -2.48 -8.02 -20.89
N GLY A 322 -2.48 -9.35 -21.06
CA GLY A 322 -2.83 -10.07 -22.29
C GLY A 322 -3.24 -11.51 -21.96
N ASP A 323 -3.35 -12.37 -22.99
CA ASP A 323 -3.87 -13.74 -22.83
C ASP A 323 -3.04 -14.60 -21.85
N ASP A 324 -1.71 -14.49 -21.89
CA ASP A 324 -0.77 -15.25 -21.06
C ASP A 324 0.10 -14.35 -20.16
N THR A 325 -0.15 -13.05 -20.17
CA THR A 325 0.71 -12.03 -19.56
C THR A 325 -0.06 -11.26 -18.51
N ALA A 326 0.53 -11.10 -17.32
CA ALA A 326 -0.05 -10.32 -16.23
C ALA A 326 1.00 -9.40 -15.60
N SER A 327 0.54 -8.52 -14.71
CA SER A 327 1.36 -7.66 -13.88
C SER A 327 0.80 -7.62 -12.46
N VAL A 328 1.56 -7.08 -11.51
CA VAL A 328 1.14 -6.86 -10.12
C VAL A 328 1.55 -5.45 -9.74
N ILE A 329 0.67 -4.71 -9.06
CA ILE A 329 1.04 -3.48 -8.35
C ILE A 329 1.58 -3.92 -6.98
N ALA A 330 2.87 -3.70 -6.74
CA ALA A 330 3.57 -4.12 -5.54
C ALA A 330 4.65 -3.11 -5.12
N GLY A 331 4.76 -2.83 -3.82
CA GLY A 331 5.75 -1.90 -3.27
C GLY A 331 5.44 -0.45 -3.63
N TRP A 332 4.17 -0.12 -3.90
CA TRP A 332 3.74 1.22 -4.29
C TRP A 332 2.61 1.66 -3.37
N ASN A 333 2.89 2.69 -2.59
CA ASN A 333 1.96 3.25 -1.63
C ASN A 333 0.75 3.93 -2.30
N PRO A 334 -0.46 3.84 -1.73
CA PRO A 334 -1.62 4.52 -2.27
C PRO A 334 -1.45 6.05 -2.20
N ASP A 335 -1.96 6.74 -3.21
CA ASP A 335 -1.82 8.20 -3.40
C ASP A 335 -0.39 8.69 -3.64
N GLN A 336 0.55 7.78 -3.88
CA GLN A 336 1.95 8.12 -4.15
C GLN A 336 2.19 8.38 -5.63
N THR A 337 2.94 9.43 -5.90
CA THR A 337 3.39 9.85 -7.24
C THR A 337 4.89 9.72 -7.33
N PHE A 338 5.39 9.07 -8.38
CA PHE A 338 6.81 9.05 -8.71
C PHE A 338 7.10 10.02 -9.85
N TRP A 339 8.09 10.87 -9.67
CA TRP A 339 8.51 11.87 -10.64
C TRP A 339 9.75 11.41 -11.39
N PHE A 340 9.69 11.49 -12.72
CA PHE A 340 10.75 11.07 -13.64
C PHE A 340 11.58 12.26 -14.16
N VAL A 341 11.34 13.46 -13.62
CA VAL A 341 11.98 14.70 -14.02
C VAL A 341 12.69 15.39 -12.86
N ASP A 342 13.86 15.95 -13.16
CA ASP A 342 14.71 16.64 -12.20
C ASP A 342 14.20 18.02 -11.79
N THR A 343 13.19 18.56 -12.46
CA THR A 343 12.59 19.86 -12.14
C THR A 343 11.69 19.80 -10.92
N VAL A 344 11.23 18.60 -10.54
CA VAL A 344 10.38 18.38 -9.37
C VAL A 344 11.25 17.92 -8.20
N ARG A 345 11.44 18.82 -7.24
CA ARG A 345 12.31 18.59 -6.07
C ARG A 345 11.66 19.09 -4.78
N PRO A 346 11.99 18.47 -3.63
CA PRO A 346 11.66 19.01 -2.32
C PRO A 346 12.13 20.46 -2.14
N GLY A 347 11.24 21.31 -1.65
CA GLY A 347 11.57 22.69 -1.27
C GLY A 347 12.46 22.76 -0.01
N PRO A 348 12.96 23.95 0.34
CA PRO A 348 13.87 24.11 1.47
C PRO A 348 13.18 23.95 2.83
N ASP A 349 11.88 24.23 2.90
CA ASP A 349 11.11 24.21 4.14
C ASP A 349 10.70 22.79 4.51
N ALA A 350 11.16 22.33 5.67
CA ALA A 350 10.86 21.02 6.22
C ALA A 350 9.99 21.12 7.48
N THR A 351 9.00 20.24 7.57
CA THR A 351 8.23 20.00 8.79
C THR A 351 8.70 18.69 9.40
N ALA A 352 9.10 18.72 10.67
CA ALA A 352 9.43 17.50 11.42
C ALA A 352 8.15 16.88 11.97
N TRP A 353 8.07 15.55 11.94
CA TRP A 353 6.95 14.76 12.43
C TRP A 353 7.45 13.67 13.38
N VAL A 354 6.66 13.41 14.41
CA VAL A 354 6.88 12.31 15.37
C VAL A 354 5.59 11.52 15.48
N LEU A 355 5.70 10.19 15.50
CA LEU A 355 4.59 9.30 15.79
C LEU A 355 4.34 9.29 17.31
N ASP A 356 3.15 9.69 17.74
CA ASP A 356 2.71 9.75 19.14
C ASP A 356 1.33 9.09 19.25
N ASP A 357 1.23 8.00 20.03
CA ASP A 357 0.00 7.22 20.25
C ASP A 357 -0.79 6.94 18.95
N GLU A 358 -0.09 6.43 17.93
CA GLU A 358 -0.59 6.11 16.57
C GLU A 358 -0.86 7.32 15.65
N ASP A 359 -0.62 8.56 16.11
CA ASP A 359 -0.78 9.76 15.31
C ASP A 359 0.53 10.44 14.94
N TRP A 360 0.62 10.88 13.68
CA TRP A 360 1.69 11.79 13.28
C TRP A 360 1.38 13.22 13.73
N VAL A 361 2.21 13.72 14.66
CA VAL A 361 2.11 15.09 15.14
C VAL A 361 3.35 15.90 14.75
N PRO A 362 3.22 17.23 14.51
CA PRO A 362 4.37 18.08 14.28
C PRO A 362 5.35 18.02 15.45
N GLY A 363 6.57 17.56 15.18
CA GLY A 363 7.66 17.51 16.15
C GLY A 363 8.35 18.85 16.34
N PRO A 364 9.17 19.02 17.40
CA PRO A 364 10.03 20.19 17.53
C PRO A 364 10.94 20.27 16.29
N GLY A 365 10.71 21.30 15.47
CA GLY A 365 11.35 21.42 14.17
C GLY A 365 12.87 21.43 14.26
N ALA A 366 13.53 20.75 13.34
CA ALA A 366 14.91 21.05 12.97
C ALA A 366 14.94 22.44 12.32
N SER A 367 14.80 23.49 13.12
CA SER A 367 14.99 24.86 12.69
C SER A 367 16.48 25.05 12.40
N GLY A 368 16.86 24.89 11.13
CA GLY A 368 18.20 25.15 10.66
C GLY A 368 18.53 26.64 10.71
N ALA A 369 19.36 27.04 11.66
CA ALA A 369 20.39 28.06 11.48
C ALA A 369 21.39 28.00 12.65
N SER A 370 22.43 27.18 12.54
CA SER A 370 23.68 27.41 13.24
C SER A 370 24.21 28.79 12.79
N ARG A 371 23.94 29.84 13.56
CA ARG A 371 24.77 31.04 13.51
C ARG A 371 26.16 30.64 14.01
N ARG A 372 27.08 30.45 13.07
CA ARG A 372 28.50 30.62 13.38
C ARG A 372 28.73 32.11 13.58
N ASP A 373 28.52 32.58 14.80
CA ASP A 373 29.09 33.85 15.22
C ASP A 373 30.60 33.62 15.37
N SER A 374 31.31 33.90 14.28
CA SER A 374 32.74 34.15 14.30
C SER A 374 32.90 35.66 14.48
N VAL A 375 33.13 36.12 15.71
CA VAL A 375 33.74 37.43 15.96
C VAL A 375 34.77 37.29 17.08
N ASN A 376 36.03 37.25 16.65
CA ASN A 376 37.27 37.76 17.24
C ASN A 376 37.30 38.10 18.75
N GLY A 377 38.20 37.41 19.44
CA GLY A 377 39.04 37.93 20.51
C GLY A 377 40.48 37.52 20.23
#